data_AF-A0A1Y1QPM7-F1
#
_entry.id   AF-A0A1Y1QPM7-F1
#
_cell.length_a   1.000
_cell.length_b   1.000
_cell.length_c   1.000
_cell.angle_alpha   90.00
_cell.angle_beta   90.00
_cell.angle_gamma   90.00
#
_symmetry.space_group_name_H-M   'P 1'
#
loop_
_entity.id
_entity.type
_entity.pdbx_description
1 polymer ?
#
loop_
_entity_poly.entity_id
_entity_poly.type
_entity_poly.pdbx_seq_one_letter_code
_entity_poly.pdbx_strand_id
1 'polypeptide(L)'
;MGTRTRITLSNEGKILAATYIHMDGHVEKFAPRLILALQTTTPADILKNRQLFQFFAMDGLYDGGGDDGMSYVCDVDISQNQYAVTLSGFGQKLLFQGTLDEFARCYDELG
;
A
#
# COMPACT_ATOMS: atom_id res chain seq x y z
N MET A 1 4.18 5.70 -21.48
CA MET A 1 4.36 4.47 -20.67
C MET A 1 3.55 4.66 -19.40
N GLY A 2 2.70 3.72 -19.03
CA GLY A 2 1.89 3.82 -17.82
C GLY A 2 2.68 3.51 -16.55
N THR A 3 2.44 4.25 -15.48
CA THR A 3 3.01 3.98 -14.15
C THR A 3 2.32 2.77 -13.52
N ARG A 4 3.11 1.87 -12.95
CA ARG A 4 2.66 0.60 -12.38
C ARG A 4 2.97 0.57 -10.90
N THR A 5 1.96 0.30 -10.08
CA THR A 5 2.11 0.30 -8.64
C THR A 5 1.45 -0.90 -8.01
N ARG A 6 2.16 -1.54 -7.08
CA ARG A 6 1.61 -2.57 -6.21
C ARG A 6 1.52 -2.03 -4.79
N ILE A 7 0.39 -2.25 -4.14
CA ILE A 7 0.24 -1.97 -2.71
C ILE A 7 -0.05 -3.30 -2.02
N THR A 8 0.80 -3.70 -1.08
CA THR A 8 0.71 -4.96 -0.34
C THR A 8 0.32 -4.66 1.10
N LEU A 9 -0.56 -5.47 1.66
CA LEU A 9 -0.88 -5.48 3.08
C LEU A 9 -0.34 -6.76 3.70
N SER A 10 0.46 -6.62 4.76
CA SER A 10 1.05 -7.76 5.47
C SER A 10 0.76 -7.69 6.97
N ASN A 11 0.76 -8.84 7.62
CA ASN A 11 0.66 -8.97 9.07
C ASN A 11 1.63 -10.06 9.53
N GLU A 12 2.55 -9.72 10.41
CA GLU A 12 3.58 -10.65 10.94
C GLU A 12 4.35 -11.36 9.81
N GLY A 13 4.67 -10.63 8.74
CA GLY A 13 5.38 -11.15 7.56
C GLY A 13 4.53 -12.01 6.60
N LYS A 14 3.24 -12.19 6.86
CA LYS A 14 2.31 -12.84 5.93
C LYS A 14 1.56 -11.81 5.12
N ILE A 15 1.62 -11.91 3.80
CA ILE A 15 0.81 -11.08 2.90
C ILE A 15 -0.65 -11.50 3.06
N LEU A 16 -1.50 -10.54 3.41
CA LEU A 16 -2.94 -10.72 3.58
C LEU A 16 -3.71 -10.31 2.32
N ALA A 17 -3.25 -9.28 1.63
CA ALA A 17 -3.85 -8.78 0.40
C ALA A 17 -2.86 -7.94 -0.40
N ALA A 18 -3.14 -7.73 -1.68
CA ALA A 18 -2.41 -6.81 -2.52
C ALA A 18 -3.38 -6.14 -3.51
N THR A 19 -3.04 -4.97 -4.02
CA THR A 19 -3.73 -4.35 -5.15
C THR A 19 -2.72 -3.85 -6.17
N TYR A 20 -3.11 -3.85 -7.44
CA TYR A 20 -2.29 -3.42 -8.55
C TYR A 20 -2.97 -2.29 -9.30
N ILE A 21 -2.24 -1.20 -9.52
CA ILE A 21 -2.71 0.03 -10.16
C ILE A 21 -1.87 0.25 -11.42
N HIS A 22 -2.52 0.25 -12.59
CA HIS A 22 -1.89 0.49 -13.88
C HIS A 22 -2.30 1.86 -14.45
N MET A 23 -1.37 2.57 -15.09
CA MET A 23 -1.59 3.84 -15.79
C MET A 23 -2.06 5.03 -14.94
N ASP A 24 -1.98 4.95 -13.61
CA ASP A 24 -2.09 6.11 -12.69
C ASP A 24 -1.44 5.83 -11.32
N GLY A 25 -0.44 4.94 -11.28
CA GLY A 25 0.16 4.45 -10.03
C GLY A 25 1.05 5.44 -9.27
N HIS A 26 1.09 6.73 -9.63
CA HIS A 26 1.95 7.67 -8.91
C HIS A 26 1.55 7.79 -7.45
N VAL A 27 2.54 7.95 -6.57
CA VAL A 27 2.36 8.03 -5.11
C VAL A 27 1.30 9.06 -4.73
N GLU A 28 1.36 10.23 -5.33
CA GLU A 28 0.43 11.35 -5.13
C GLU A 28 -1.04 10.99 -5.42
N LYS A 29 -1.28 9.97 -6.26
CA LYS A 29 -2.62 9.56 -6.69
C LYS A 29 -3.25 8.53 -5.77
N PHE A 30 -2.45 7.64 -5.19
CA PHE A 30 -2.95 6.59 -4.31
C PHE A 30 -2.75 6.89 -2.82
N ALA A 31 -1.71 7.65 -2.44
CA ALA A 31 -1.37 7.89 -1.04
C ALA A 31 -2.51 8.55 -0.25
N PRO A 32 -3.19 9.61 -0.72
CA PRO A 32 -4.29 10.22 0.03
C PRO A 32 -5.46 9.24 0.30
N ARG A 33 -5.80 8.42 -0.69
CA ARG A 33 -6.86 7.40 -0.55
C ARG A 33 -6.47 6.30 0.42
N LEU A 34 -5.20 5.87 0.38
CA LEU A 34 -4.65 4.87 1.29
C LEU A 34 -4.62 5.40 2.74
N ILE A 35 -4.16 6.64 2.93
CA ILE A 35 -4.12 7.32 4.22
C ILE A 35 -5.52 7.40 4.82
N LEU A 36 -6.49 7.92 4.07
CA LEU A 36 -7.87 8.03 4.52
C LEU A 36 -8.46 6.66 4.90
N ALA A 37 -8.22 5.64 4.08
CA ALA A 37 -8.70 4.28 4.34
C ALA A 37 -8.10 3.68 5.62
N LEU A 38 -6.81 3.92 5.89
CA LEU A 38 -6.12 3.39 7.07
C LEU A 38 -6.38 4.21 8.34
N GLN A 39 -6.61 5.52 8.25
CA GLN A 39 -6.98 6.37 9.38
C GLN A 39 -8.41 6.12 9.88
N THR A 40 -9.30 5.67 8.99
CA THR A 40 -10.73 5.44 9.32
C THR A 40 -10.99 4.04 9.88
N THR A 41 -9.95 3.21 10.04
CA THR A 41 -10.04 1.84 10.53
C THR A 41 -8.90 1.56 11.52
N THR A 42 -9.07 0.56 12.38
CA THR A 42 -7.97 0.07 13.24
C THR A 42 -7.35 -1.20 12.64
N PRO A 43 -6.13 -1.60 13.01
CA PRO A 43 -5.54 -2.86 12.54
C PRO A 43 -6.42 -4.08 12.87
N ALA A 44 -7.06 -4.07 14.05
CA ALA A 44 -7.96 -5.12 14.50
C ALA A 44 -9.28 -5.16 13.71
N ASP A 45 -9.75 -4.01 13.21
CA ASP A 45 -11.00 -3.91 12.44
C ASP A 45 -10.78 -4.11 10.94
N ILE A 46 -9.58 -3.80 10.42
CA ILE A 46 -9.16 -4.17 9.06
C ILE A 46 -9.36 -5.66 8.87
N LEU A 47 -8.83 -6.48 9.79
CA LEU A 47 -8.94 -7.95 9.73
C LEU A 47 -10.38 -8.45 9.73
N LYS A 48 -11.32 -7.68 10.31
CA LYS A 48 -12.75 -8.03 10.36
C LYS A 48 -13.51 -7.54 9.13
N ASN A 49 -12.98 -6.54 8.43
CA ASN A 49 -13.61 -5.94 7.25
C ASN A 49 -13.26 -6.69 5.97
N ARG A 50 -13.81 -7.90 5.82
CA ARG A 50 -13.68 -8.77 4.63
C ARG A 50 -14.04 -8.09 3.30
N GLN A 51 -14.89 -7.06 3.31
CA GLN A 51 -15.25 -6.31 2.09
C GLN A 51 -14.17 -5.32 1.66
N LEU A 52 -13.41 -4.75 2.60
CA LEU A 52 -12.22 -3.94 2.31
C LEU A 52 -11.14 -4.81 1.64
N PHE A 53 -10.98 -6.06 2.08
CA PHE A 53 -10.14 -7.07 1.44
C PHE A 53 -10.64 -7.54 0.06
N GLN A 54 -11.95 -7.54 -0.20
CA GLN A 54 -12.46 -7.79 -1.54
C GLN A 54 -12.17 -6.64 -2.52
N PHE A 55 -11.89 -5.43 -2.01
CA PHE A 55 -11.44 -4.28 -2.81
C PHE A 55 -9.92 -4.30 -3.04
N PHE A 56 -9.13 -4.78 -2.08
CA PHE A 56 -7.74 -5.20 -2.29
C PHE A 56 -7.71 -6.57 -2.98
N ALA A 57 -8.13 -6.58 -4.24
CA ALA A 57 -8.33 -7.80 -5.02
C ALA A 57 -7.15 -8.77 -4.85
N MET A 58 -7.46 -9.98 -4.36
CA MET A 58 -6.59 -11.17 -4.40
C MET A 58 -5.91 -11.39 -5.77
N ASP A 59 -6.41 -10.75 -6.83
CA ASP A 59 -5.80 -10.69 -8.15
C ASP A 59 -4.38 -10.07 -8.10
N GLY A 60 -4.10 -9.02 -7.32
CA GLY A 60 -2.78 -8.37 -7.29
C GLY A 60 -1.61 -9.25 -6.81
N LEU A 61 -1.93 -10.32 -6.05
CA LEU A 61 -0.98 -11.35 -5.58
C LEU A 61 -0.56 -12.31 -6.70
N TYR A 62 -1.43 -12.55 -7.69
CA TYR A 62 -1.21 -13.52 -8.77
C TYR A 62 -1.03 -12.87 -10.15
N ASP A 63 -1.49 -11.63 -10.35
CA ASP A 63 -1.66 -10.99 -11.68
C ASP A 63 -0.50 -10.07 -12.10
N GLY A 64 0.67 -10.18 -11.46
CA GLY A 64 1.76 -9.21 -11.74
C GLY A 64 3.20 -9.69 -11.70
N GLY A 65 3.46 -10.99 -11.50
CA GLY A 65 4.85 -11.47 -11.35
C GLY A 65 5.61 -10.77 -10.22
N GLY A 66 6.95 -10.92 -10.22
CA GLY A 66 7.84 -10.23 -9.28
C GLY A 66 7.82 -8.71 -9.44
N ASP A 67 8.37 -8.00 -8.45
CA ASP A 67 8.33 -6.53 -8.40
C ASP A 67 9.24 -5.82 -9.43
N ASP A 68 10.00 -6.60 -10.22
CA ASP A 68 11.03 -6.12 -11.15
C ASP A 68 10.50 -5.15 -12.24
N GLY A 69 9.19 -5.14 -12.49
CA GLY A 69 8.52 -4.25 -13.45
C GLY A 69 7.73 -3.10 -12.84
N MET A 70 7.74 -2.95 -11.52
CA MET A 70 6.92 -1.96 -10.80
C MET A 70 7.62 -0.61 -10.74
N SER A 71 6.88 0.46 -11.05
CA SER A 71 7.35 1.83 -10.83
C SER A 71 7.38 2.17 -9.35
N TYR A 72 6.41 1.65 -8.58
CA TYR A 72 6.34 1.77 -7.14
C TYR A 72 5.81 0.48 -6.49
N VAL A 73 6.31 0.16 -5.30
CA VAL A 73 5.82 -0.92 -4.44
C VAL A 73 5.61 -0.31 -3.05
N CYS A 74 4.39 -0.41 -2.53
CA CYS A 74 4.03 0.10 -1.22
C CYS A 74 3.60 -1.05 -0.33
N ASP A 75 4.34 -1.33 0.74
CA ASP A 75 4.01 -2.36 1.71
C ASP A 75 3.49 -1.70 2.99
N VAL A 76 2.36 -2.19 3.48
CA VAL A 76 1.73 -1.76 4.73
C VAL A 76 1.70 -2.95 5.68
N ASP A 77 2.44 -2.87 6.78
CA ASP A 77 2.42 -3.86 7.86
C ASP A 77 1.43 -3.42 8.95
N ILE A 78 0.41 -4.24 9.19
CA ILE A 78 -0.63 -4.00 10.18
C ILE A 78 -0.36 -4.66 11.53
N SER A 79 0.76 -5.36 11.71
CA SER A 79 1.15 -5.95 13.00
C SER A 79 1.44 -4.89 14.06
N GLN A 80 1.74 -3.66 13.62
CA GLN A 80 2.01 -2.52 14.47
C GLN A 80 0.75 -1.67 14.66
N ASN A 81 0.52 -1.17 15.89
CA ASN A 81 -0.64 -0.34 16.22
C ASN A 81 -0.77 0.94 15.37
N GLN A 82 0.34 1.46 14.84
CA GLN A 82 0.36 2.69 14.04
C GLN A 82 0.50 2.45 12.53
N TYR A 83 0.48 1.18 12.10
CA TYR A 83 0.87 0.73 10.77
C TYR A 83 2.31 1.10 10.39
N ALA A 84 3.06 0.16 9.81
CA ALA A 84 4.35 0.49 9.21
C ALA A 84 4.19 0.55 7.68
N VAL A 85 4.57 1.68 7.08
CA VAL A 85 4.48 1.91 5.63
C VAL A 85 5.89 1.93 5.06
N THR A 86 6.12 1.11 4.03
CA THR A 86 7.35 1.08 3.25
C THR A 86 7.00 1.35 1.79
N LEU A 87 7.64 2.33 1.18
CA LEU A 87 7.45 2.67 -0.23
C LEU A 87 8.78 2.57 -0.95
N SER A 88 8.82 1.73 -1.97
CA SER A 88 9.94 1.54 -2.88
C SER A 88 9.57 2.04 -4.27
N GLY A 89 10.51 2.68 -4.96
CA GLY A 89 10.41 3.04 -6.36
C GLY A 89 10.99 1.95 -7.27
N PHE A 90 11.06 2.26 -8.56
CA PHE A 90 11.62 1.37 -9.58
C PHE A 90 12.99 0.79 -9.17
N GLY A 91 13.15 -0.52 -9.30
CA GLY A 91 14.36 -1.23 -8.88
C GLY A 91 14.53 -1.38 -7.37
N GLN A 92 13.42 -1.39 -6.61
CA GLN A 92 13.39 -1.51 -5.14
C GLN A 92 14.15 -0.40 -4.40
N LYS A 93 14.30 0.78 -5.02
CA LYS A 93 14.91 1.93 -4.36
C LYS A 93 13.98 2.43 -3.27
N LEU A 94 14.40 2.37 -2.01
CA LEU A 94 13.61 2.91 -0.90
C LEU A 94 13.35 4.41 -1.09
N LEU A 95 12.07 4.79 -1.08
CA LEU A 95 11.61 6.17 -1.16
C LEU A 95 11.09 6.66 0.19
N PHE A 96 10.47 5.77 0.98
CA PHE A 96 9.97 6.08 2.31
C PHE A 96 9.89 4.82 3.18
N GLN A 97 10.15 4.98 4.47
CA GLN A 97 9.88 3.97 5.50
C GLN A 97 9.52 4.69 6.80
N GLY A 98 8.39 4.36 7.40
CA GLY A 98 7.92 5.04 8.61
C GLY A 98 6.53 4.59 9.05
N THR A 99 5.94 5.31 10.00
CA THR A 99 4.55 5.06 10.44
C THR A 99 3.54 5.65 9.45
N LEU A 100 2.26 5.29 9.60
CA LEU A 100 1.19 5.92 8.83
C LEU A 100 1.14 7.45 9.05
N ASP A 101 1.36 7.91 10.27
CA ASP A 101 1.32 9.35 10.59
C ASP A 101 2.46 10.12 9.89
N GLU A 102 3.65 9.52 9.82
CA GLU A 102 4.79 10.08 9.08
C GLU A 102 4.54 10.08 7.58
N PHE A 103 3.97 8.98 7.07
CA PHE A 103 3.59 8.87 5.67
C PHE A 103 2.53 9.91 5.30
N ALA A 104 1.54 10.11 6.15
CA ALA A 104 0.53 11.14 5.98
C ALA A 104 1.19 12.53 5.95
N ARG A 105 2.05 12.89 6.90
CA ARG A 105 2.73 14.20 6.85
C ARG A 105 3.51 14.44 5.55
N CYS A 106 4.08 13.39 4.95
CA CYS A 106 4.82 13.51 3.70
C CYS A 106 3.93 13.65 2.45
N TYR A 107 2.71 13.10 2.46
CA TYR A 107 1.91 12.93 1.24
C TYR A 107 0.45 13.43 1.35
N ASP A 108 0.02 13.88 2.53
CA ASP A 108 -1.30 14.46 2.80
C ASP A 108 -1.35 15.95 2.41
N GLU A 109 -0.20 16.62 2.27
CA GLU A 109 -0.10 17.99 1.71
C GLU A 109 -0.37 18.08 0.19
N LEU A 110 -0.67 16.97 -0.48
CA LEU A 110 -0.94 16.89 -1.93
C LEU A 110 -2.44 16.75 -2.28
N GLY A 111 -3.32 16.83 -1.27
CA GLY A 111 -4.79 16.80 -1.41
C GLY A 111 -5.43 18.17 -1.53
#